data_AF-A0A8J5JU13-F1
#
_entry.id   AF-A0A8J5JU13-F1
#
_cell.length_a   1.000
_cell.length_b   1.000
_cell.length_c   1.000
_cell.angle_alpha   90.00
_cell.angle_beta   90.00
_cell.angle_gamma   90.00
#
_symmetry.space_group_name_H-M   'P 1'
#
loop_
_entity.id
_entity.type
_entity.pdbx_description
1 polymer ?
#
loop_
_entity_poly.entity_id
_entity_poly.type
_entity_poly.pdbx_seq_one_letter_code
_entity_poly.pdbx_strand_id
1 'polypeptide(L)'
;MSSRGSKTPKRKYVTLSVNQKLELIRKLEAGASVSRVCDEYGVKKQTVSDKRKAKDKLIAFSLKYNVDATSKSSSVGARKRMRVAKDTNLEEAVTKWFVQK
;
A
#
# COMPACT_ATOMS: atom_id res chain seq x y z
N MET A 1 -25.94 -26.58 -29.72
CA MET A 1 -24.98 -25.52 -30.10
C MET A 1 -24.31 -25.01 -28.83
N SER A 2 -23.13 -25.53 -28.47
CA SER A 2 -22.45 -25.14 -27.24
C SER A 2 -21.59 -23.90 -27.48
N SER A 3 -22.01 -22.78 -26.89
CA SER A 3 -21.29 -21.51 -26.90
C SER A 3 -19.86 -21.69 -26.37
N ARG A 4 -18.86 -21.38 -27.21
CA ARG A 4 -17.45 -21.30 -26.81
C ARG A 4 -17.31 -20.13 -25.84
N GLY A 5 -17.11 -20.43 -24.57
CA GLY A 5 -16.78 -19.44 -23.56
C GLY A 5 -15.59 -18.59 -24.02
N SER A 6 -15.83 -17.31 -24.29
CA SER A 6 -14.78 -16.36 -24.65
C SER A 6 -13.84 -16.22 -23.46
N LYS A 7 -12.58 -16.63 -23.64
CA LYS A 7 -11.52 -16.40 -22.65
C LYS A 7 -11.27 -14.90 -22.58
N THR A 8 -11.94 -14.20 -21.68
CA THR A 8 -11.60 -12.81 -21.38
C THR A 8 -10.16 -12.77 -20.84
N PRO A 9 -9.27 -11.92 -21.38
CA PRO A 9 -7.89 -11.88 -20.92
C PRO A 9 -7.85 -11.52 -19.43
N LYS A 10 -7.17 -12.36 -18.63
CA LYS A 10 -7.00 -12.16 -17.20
C LYS A 10 -6.32 -10.81 -16.97
N ARG A 11 -7.05 -9.85 -16.40
CA ARG A 11 -6.53 -8.51 -16.13
C ARG A 11 -5.33 -8.59 -15.19
N LYS A 12 -4.26 -7.85 -15.50
CA LYS A 12 -3.07 -7.74 -14.64
C LYS A 12 -3.43 -7.03 -13.34
N TYR A 13 -2.88 -7.51 -12.22
CA TYR A 13 -3.08 -6.90 -10.91
C TYR A 13 -2.08 -5.78 -10.67
N VAL A 14 -2.56 -4.59 -10.27
CA VAL A 14 -1.72 -3.44 -9.92
C VAL A 14 -1.53 -3.41 -8.41
N THR A 15 -0.26 -3.46 -7.97
CA THR A 15 0.11 -3.39 -6.56
C THR A 15 0.76 -2.05 -6.24
N LEU A 16 0.07 -1.25 -5.42
CA LEU A 16 0.56 0.06 -4.96
C LEU A 16 1.58 -0.06 -3.82
N SER A 17 2.53 0.88 -3.76
CA SER A 17 3.43 1.06 -2.61
C SER A 17 2.68 1.62 -1.39
N VAL A 18 3.31 1.63 -0.21
CA VAL A 18 2.72 2.24 1.00
C VAL A 18 2.50 3.74 0.77
N ASN A 19 3.48 4.45 0.19
CA ASN A 19 3.34 5.88 -0.12
C ASN A 19 2.18 6.15 -1.07
N GLN A 20 2.07 5.39 -2.16
CA GLN A 20 0.95 5.55 -3.11
C GLN A 20 -0.40 5.29 -2.46
N LYS A 21 -0.50 4.33 -1.52
CA LYS A 21 -1.75 4.10 -0.79
C LYS A 21 -2.10 5.28 0.13
N LEU A 22 -1.11 5.87 0.79
CA LEU A 22 -1.30 7.04 1.64
C LEU A 22 -1.70 8.27 0.83
N GLU A 23 -1.03 8.53 -0.30
CA GLU A 23 -1.40 9.61 -1.24
C GLU A 23 -2.80 9.42 -1.80
N LEU A 24 -3.15 8.19 -2.18
CA LEU A 24 -4.49 7.83 -2.65
C LEU A 24 -5.55 8.15 -1.59
N ILE A 25 -5.31 7.81 -0.32
CA ILE A 25 -6.22 8.12 0.79
C ILE A 25 -6.33 9.64 0.98
N ARG A 26 -5.21 10.37 1.00
CA ARG A 26 -5.20 11.84 1.12
C ARG A 26 -6.03 12.50 0.01
N LYS A 27 -5.89 12.06 -1.24
CA LYS A 27 -6.69 12.55 -2.37
C LYS A 27 -8.18 12.29 -2.21
N LEU A 28 -8.56 11.12 -1.71
CA LEU A 28 -9.98 10.79 -1.46
C LEU A 28 -10.58 11.64 -0.34
N GLU A 29 -9.81 11.93 0.71
CA GLU A 29 -10.24 12.80 1.81
C GLU A 29 -10.35 14.26 1.40
N ALA A 30 -9.50 14.71 0.48
CA ALA A 30 -9.61 16.02 -0.17
C ALA A 30 -10.81 16.12 -1.14
N GLY A 31 -11.63 15.07 -1.26
CA GLY A 31 -12.85 15.08 -2.09
C GLY A 31 -12.63 14.69 -3.56
N ALA A 32 -11.47 14.12 -3.92
CA ALA A 32 -11.24 13.68 -5.29
C ALA A 32 -12.23 12.57 -5.70
N SER A 33 -12.73 12.64 -6.94
CA SER A 33 -13.60 11.61 -7.50
C SER A 33 -12.89 10.25 -7.53
N VAL A 34 -13.60 9.21 -7.06
CA VAL A 34 -13.13 7.82 -7.11
C VAL A 34 -12.77 7.40 -8.53
N SER A 35 -13.49 7.89 -9.55
CA SER A 35 -13.17 7.56 -10.96
C SER A 35 -11.81 8.09 -11.35
N ARG A 36 -11.53 9.36 -11.08
CA ARG A 36 -10.25 9.99 -11.38
C ARG A 36 -9.08 9.29 -10.67
N VAL A 37 -9.29 8.89 -9.42
CA VAL A 37 -8.30 8.13 -8.64
C VAL A 37 -8.10 6.71 -9.21
N CYS A 38 -9.14 6.07 -9.71
CA CYS A 38 -9.01 4.77 -10.39
C CYS A 38 -8.13 4.88 -11.63
N ASP A 39 -8.36 5.91 -12.45
CA ASP A 39 -7.65 6.12 -13.71
C ASP A 39 -6.18 6.50 -13.46
N GLU A 40 -5.91 7.41 -12.52
CA GLU A 40 -4.56 7.87 -12.19
C GLU A 40 -3.65 6.74 -11.68
N TYR A 41 -4.18 5.85 -10.82
CA TYR A 41 -3.40 4.78 -10.23
C TYR A 41 -3.59 3.42 -10.94
N GLY A 42 -4.40 3.36 -12.00
CA GLY A 42 -4.72 2.14 -12.74
C GLY A 42 -5.41 1.06 -11.87
N VAL A 43 -6.19 1.48 -10.86
CA VAL A 43 -6.83 0.58 -9.89
C VAL A 43 -8.34 0.51 -10.09
N LYS A 44 -8.95 -0.60 -9.67
CA LYS A 44 -10.41 -0.74 -9.70
C LYS A 44 -11.06 0.00 -8.53
N LYS A 45 -12.32 0.41 -8.71
CA LYS A 45 -13.17 0.96 -7.63
C LYS A 45 -13.18 0.08 -6.38
N GLN A 46 -13.23 -1.25 -6.55
CA GLN A 46 -13.15 -2.19 -5.43
C GLN A 46 -11.84 -2.02 -4.64
N THR A 47 -10.71 -1.94 -5.34
CA THR A 47 -9.41 -1.73 -4.71
C THR A 47 -9.36 -0.42 -3.93
N VAL A 48 -9.94 0.66 -4.47
CA VAL A 48 -10.05 1.95 -3.79
C VAL A 48 -10.87 1.82 -2.50
N SER A 49 -12.01 1.11 -2.55
CA SER A 49 -12.83 0.81 -1.37
C SER A 49 -12.06 0.02 -0.31
N ASP A 50 -11.33 -1.01 -0.72
CA ASP A 50 -10.50 -1.81 0.20
C ASP A 50 -9.40 -0.96 0.85
N LYS A 51 -8.80 -0.01 0.12
CA LYS A 51 -7.80 0.92 0.69
C LYS A 51 -8.43 1.91 1.66
N ARG A 52 -9.63 2.40 1.37
CA ARG A 52 -10.38 3.25 2.31
C ARG A 52 -10.65 2.53 3.63
N LYS A 53 -11.06 1.26 3.57
CA LYS A 53 -11.25 0.42 4.77
C LYS A 53 -9.96 0.12 5.52
N ALA A 54 -8.83 0.02 4.81
CA ALA A 54 -7.52 -0.24 5.40
C ALA A 54 -6.78 1.03 5.87
N LYS A 55 -7.43 2.20 5.85
CA LYS A 55 -6.84 3.50 6.18
C LYS A 55 -6.13 3.49 7.54
N ASP A 56 -6.83 3.09 8.60
CA ASP A 56 -6.29 3.20 9.97
C ASP A 56 -5.03 2.35 10.14
N LYS A 57 -5.02 1.15 9.53
CA LYS A 57 -3.86 0.25 9.51
C LYS A 57 -2.68 0.86 8.75
N LEU A 58 -2.94 1.54 7.64
CA LEU A 58 -1.91 2.22 6.84
C LEU A 58 -1.31 3.41 7.61
N ILE A 59 -2.15 4.18 8.32
CA ILE A 59 -1.71 5.30 9.15
C ILE A 59 -0.87 4.80 10.32
N ALA A 60 -1.36 3.80 11.07
CA ALA A 60 -0.60 3.22 12.19
C ALA A 60 0.75 2.65 11.74
N PHE A 61 0.79 1.99 10.58
CA PHE A 61 2.04 1.50 9.99
C PHE A 61 2.97 2.66 9.60
N SER A 62 2.44 3.72 9.00
CA SER A 62 3.23 4.89 8.62
C SER A 62 3.88 5.58 9.81
N LEU A 63 3.15 5.73 10.92
CA LEU A 63 3.64 6.32 12.17
C LEU A 63 4.73 5.44 12.80
N LYS A 64 4.50 4.12 12.89
CA LYS A 64 5.47 3.18 13.47
C LYS A 64 6.82 3.18 12.75
N TYR A 65 6.82 3.37 11.43
CA TYR A 65 8.02 3.28 10.60
C TYR A 65 8.48 4.64 10.05
N ASN A 66 7.97 5.76 10.58
CA ASN A 66 8.28 7.13 10.14
C ASN A 66 8.22 7.30 8.60
N VAL A 67 7.15 6.79 8.02
CA VAL A 67 6.90 6.88 6.57
C VAL A 67 6.03 8.10 6.32
N ASP A 68 6.62 9.17 5.79
CA ASP A 68 5.81 10.23 5.22
C ASP A 68 5.54 9.96 3.73
N ALA A 69 4.34 10.29 3.26
CA ALA A 69 3.96 10.12 1.87
C ALA A 69 4.85 10.93 0.91
N THR A 70 5.41 12.03 1.41
CA THR A 70 6.30 12.94 0.66
C THR A 70 7.73 12.39 0.51
N SER A 71 8.16 11.51 1.42
CA SER A 71 9.50 10.92 1.42
C SER A 71 9.57 9.77 0.41
N LYS A 72 9.93 10.09 -0.84
CA LYS A 72 10.24 9.10 -1.90
C LYS A 72 11.42 8.19 -1.57
N SER A 73 12.24 8.54 -0.57
CA SER A 73 13.52 7.87 -0.26
C SER A 73 13.45 6.91 0.93
N SER A 74 12.35 6.84 1.69
CA SER A 74 12.27 5.86 2.78
C SER A 74 12.14 4.44 2.20
N SER A 75 13.10 3.56 2.51
CA SER A 75 13.07 2.12 2.13
C SER A 75 11.71 1.48 2.45
N VAL A 76 11.07 1.93 3.54
CA VAL A 76 9.76 1.47 3.96
C VAL A 76 8.62 1.95 3.06
N GLY A 77 8.62 3.21 2.63
CA GLY A 77 7.54 3.80 1.83
C GLY A 77 7.39 3.18 0.44
N ALA A 78 8.52 2.74 -0.13
CA ALA A 78 8.57 2.00 -1.38
C ALA A 78 7.99 0.57 -1.29
N ARG A 79 7.84 0.01 -0.07
CA ARG A 79 7.33 -1.36 0.12
C ARG A 79 5.90 -1.47 -0.40
N LYS A 80 5.62 -2.56 -1.12
CA LYS A 80 4.26 -2.92 -1.55
C LYS A 80 3.48 -3.68 -0.48
N ARG A 81 4.17 -4.40 0.39
CA ARG A 81 3.61 -5.20 1.49
C ARG A 81 4.01 -4.60 2.84
N MET A 82 3.06 -4.52 3.77
CA MET A 82 3.28 -4.09 5.16
C MET A 82 3.67 -5.28 6.04
N ARG A 83 4.69 -6.04 5.61
CA ARG A 83 5.13 -7.22 6.36
C ARG A 83 5.98 -6.75 7.54
N VAL A 84 5.66 -7.27 8.72
CA VAL A 84 6.42 -7.05 9.97
C VAL A 84 7.14 -8.34 10.32
N ALA A 85 8.28 -8.24 10.99
CA ALA A 85 8.99 -9.39 11.53
C ALA A 85 8.08 -10.18 12.50
N LYS A 86 8.30 -11.49 12.60
CA LYS A 86 7.58 -12.33 13.56
C LYS A 86 7.91 -11.92 14.99
N ASP A 87 9.20 -11.76 15.26
CA ASP A 87 9.73 -11.42 16.58
C ASP A 87 10.40 -10.04 16.53
N THR A 88 9.60 -9.00 16.75
CA THR A 88 10.10 -7.62 16.71
C THR A 88 11.16 -7.34 17.76
N ASN A 89 11.08 -8.02 18.92
CA ASN A 89 12.03 -7.85 20.01
C ASN A 89 13.42 -8.40 19.65
N LEU A 90 13.46 -9.52 18.91
CA LEU A 90 14.71 -10.10 18.42
C LEU A 90 15.38 -9.17 17.42
N GLU A 91 14.62 -8.68 16.43
CA GLU A 91 15.13 -7.73 15.43
C GLU A 91 15.69 -6.46 16.09
N GLU A 92 15.01 -5.94 17.10
CA GLU A 92 15.46 -4.77 17.85
C GLU A 92 16.74 -5.06 18.63
N ALA A 93 16.84 -6.21 19.31
CA ALA A 93 18.03 -6.62 20.05
C ALA A 93 19.23 -6.80 19.12
N VAL A 94 19.05 -7.46 17.97
CA VAL A 94 20.09 -7.65 16.94
C VAL A 94 20.54 -6.31 16.37
N THR A 95 19.60 -5.41 16.06
CA THR A 95 19.90 -4.06 15.55
C THR A 95 20.71 -3.26 16.57
N LYS A 96 20.31 -3.29 17.85
CA LYS A 96 21.05 -2.62 18.94
C LYS A 96 22.45 -3.17 19.10
N TRP A 97 22.60 -4.50 19.16
CA TRP A 97 23.90 -5.16 19.26
C TRP A 97 24.83 -4.80 18.10
N PHE A 98 24.30 -4.76 16.87
CA PHE A 98 25.09 -4.43 15.69
C PHE A 98 25.58 -2.97 15.67
N VAL A 99 24.76 -2.03 16.16
CA VAL A 99 25.09 -0.60 16.23
C VAL A 99 26.03 -0.29 17.40
N GLN A 100 25.97 -1.09 18.46
CA GLN A 100 26.84 -0.99 19.63
C GLN A 100 28.23 -1.51 19.27
N LYS A 101 29.00 -0.67 18.58
CA LYS A 101 30.44 -0.85 18.37
C LYS A 101 31.23 -0.38 19.58
#